data_AF-A0A174MTM5-F1
#
_entry.id   AF-A0A174MTM5-F1
#
_cell.length_a   1.000
_cell.length_b   1.000
_cell.length_c   1.000
_cell.angle_alpha   90.00
_cell.angle_beta   90.00
_cell.angle_gamma   90.00
#
_symmetry.space_group_name_H-M   'P 1'
#
loop_
_entity.id
_entity.type
_entity.pdbx_description
1 polymer ?
#
loop_
_entity_poly.entity_id
_entity_poly.type
_entity_poly.pdbx_seq_one_letter_code
_entity_poly.pdbx_strand_id
1 'polypeptide(L)' 'MVAGNPFVIEKDTRILYLEDNILLERNTQFLAGYIKEATGRRLKVESGQDVNDKNMII' A
#
# COMPACT_ATOMS: atom_id res chain seq x y z
N MET A 1 7.93 15.06 -22.98
CA MET A 1 7.18 14.76 -21.74
C MET A 1 7.12 13.25 -21.64
N VAL A 2 7.86 12.63 -20.71
CA VAL A 2 7.63 11.21 -20.44
C VAL A 2 6.27 11.16 -19.74
N ALA A 3 5.24 10.67 -20.43
CA ALA A 3 4.01 10.31 -19.76
C ALA A 3 4.34 9.12 -18.86
N GLY A 4 4.72 9.39 -17.62
CA GLY A 4 4.88 8.34 -16.63
C GLY A 4 3.53 7.65 -16.47
N ASN A 5 3.52 6.33 -16.60
CA ASN A 5 2.31 5.56 -16.32
C ASN A 5 1.95 5.80 -14.84
N PRO A 6 0.78 6.41 -14.54
CA PRO A 6 0.41 6.67 -13.17
C PRO A 6 0.20 5.34 -12.43
N PHE A 7 0.54 5.31 -11.15
CA PHE A 7 0.12 4.22 -10.28
C PHE A 7 -1.38 4.37 -10.00
N VAL A 8 -2.14 3.31 -10.24
CA VAL A 8 -3.58 3.27 -10.02
C VAL A 8 -3.85 2.39 -8.82
N ILE A 9 -4.60 2.92 -7.84
CA ILE A 9 -5.04 2.14 -6.68
C ILE A 9 -6.25 1.30 -7.09
N GLU A 10 -5.99 0.01 -7.32
CA GLU A 10 -6.96 -1.00 -7.65
C GLU A 10 -7.53 -1.68 -6.40
N LYS A 11 -8.48 -2.61 -6.59
CA LYS A 11 -9.16 -3.29 -5.48
C LYS A 11 -8.25 -4.29 -4.75
N ASP A 12 -7.30 -4.85 -5.49
CA ASP A 12 -6.31 -5.83 -5.05
C ASP A 12 -4.97 -5.18 -4.67
N THR A 13 -4.85 -3.84 -4.75
CA THR A 13 -3.67 -3.12 -4.29
C THR A 13 -3.43 -3.40 -2.80
N ARG A 14 -2.18 -3.69 -2.46
CA ARG A 14 -1.75 -4.01 -1.10
C ARG A 14 -0.75 -2.99 -0.57
N ILE A 15 -0.74 -2.81 0.73
CA ILE A 15 0.26 -2.01 1.43
C ILE A 15 1.18 -3.00 2.15
N LEU A 16 2.46 -2.94 1.86
CA LEU A 16 3.48 -3.79 2.46
C LEU A 16 4.28 -3.02 3.49
N TYR A 17 4.71 -3.73 4.53
CA TYR A 17 5.73 -3.24 5.46
C TYR A 17 6.75 -4.32 5.76
N LEU A 18 7.96 -3.90 6.11
CA LEU A 18 9.01 -4.80 6.55
C LEU A 18 8.63 -5.43 7.89
N GLU A 19 8.79 -6.75 7.96
CA GLU A 19 8.58 -7.52 9.19
C GLU A 19 9.44 -7.01 10.34
N ASP A 20 8.95 -7.24 11.56
CA ASP A 20 9.59 -6.82 12.82
C ASP A 20 9.76 -5.31 13.01
N ASN A 21 9.08 -4.47 12.21
CA ASN A 21 9.04 -3.03 12.39
C ASN A 21 7.63 -2.53 12.78
N ILE A 22 7.38 -2.47 14.09
CA ILE A 22 6.09 -2.06 14.68
C ILE A 22 5.69 -0.63 14.26
N LEU A 23 6.67 0.25 14.03
CA LEU A 23 6.38 1.62 13.57
C LEU A 23 5.88 1.60 12.12
N LEU A 24 6.45 0.76 11.25
CA LEU A 24 5.98 0.61 9.88
C LEU A 24 4.62 -0.09 9.80
N GLU A 25 4.37 -1.08 10.64
CA GLU A 25 3.03 -1.69 10.78
C GLU A 25 2.00 -0.61 11.14
N ARG A 26 2.29 0.22 12.15
CA ARG A 26 1.38 1.30 12.55
C ARG A 26 1.17 2.33 11.43
N ASN A 27 2.23 2.69 10.72
CA ASN A 27 2.15 3.66 9.62
C ASN A 27 1.33 3.12 8.44
N THR A 28 1.47 1.84 8.10
CA THR A 28 0.69 1.22 7.01
C THR A 28 -0.79 1.10 7.37
N GLN A 29 -1.12 0.85 8.65
CA GLN A 29 -2.50 0.91 9.14
C GLN A 29 -3.09 2.32 9.02
N PHE A 30 -2.34 3.37 9.39
CA PHE A 30 -2.79 4.76 9.20
C PHE A 30 -3.00 5.11 7.73
N LEU A 31 -2.07 4.73 6.87
CA LEU A 31 -2.17 4.95 5.42
C LEU A 31 -3.40 4.24 4.84
N ALA A 32 -3.66 2.99 5.23
CA ALA A 32 -4.85 2.26 4.83
C ALA A 32 -6.14 2.99 5.27
N GLY A 33 -6.13 3.57 6.47
CA GLY A 33 -7.21 4.41 6.99
C GLY A 33 -7.47 5.63 6.11
N TYR A 34 -6.42 6.39 5.78
CA TYR A 34 -6.55 7.58 4.94
C TYR A 34 -7.04 7.25 3.52
N ILE A 35 -6.56 6.16 2.92
CA ILE A 35 -7.02 5.72 1.60
C ILE A 35 -8.50 5.33 1.66
N LYS A 36 -8.92 4.64 2.72
CA LYS A 36 -10.33 4.30 2.93
C LYS A 36 -11.20 5.53 3.08
N GLU A 37 -10.77 6.54 3.83
CA GLU A 37 -11.52 7.79 3.98
C GLU A 37 -11.61 8.55 2.65
N ALA A 38 -10.53 8.61 1.89
CA ALA A 38 -10.47 9.35 0.63
C ALA A 38 -11.23 8.66 -0.52
N THR A 39 -11.20 7.32 -0.60
CA THR A 39 -11.69 6.59 -1.78
C THR A 39 -12.80 5.58 -1.46
N GLY A 40 -13.12 5.36 -0.18
CA GLY A 40 -14.06 4.32 0.27
C GLY A 40 -13.51 2.88 0.17
N ARG A 41 -12.26 2.69 -0.26
CA ARG A 41 -11.68 1.36 -0.52
C ARG A 41 -10.84 0.89 0.67
N ARG A 42 -11.00 -0.38 1.04
CA ARG A 42 -10.14 -1.01 2.05
C ARG A 42 -9.03 -1.78 1.33
N LEU A 43 -7.81 -1.31 1.46
CA LEU A 43 -6.63 -2.04 0.98
C LEU A 43 -6.19 -3.08 2.01
N LYS A 44 -5.57 -4.17 1.54
CA LYS A 44 -4.95 -5.16 2.43
C LYS A 44 -3.60 -4.63 2.90
N VAL A 45 -3.29 -4.86 4.17
CA VAL A 45 -1.99 -4.58 4.77
C VAL A 45 -1.33 -5.93 5.06
N GLU A 46 -0.14 -6.16 4.51
CA GLU A 46 0.59 -7.43 4.63
C GLU A 46 2.04 -7.14 5.03
N SER A 47 2.64 -8.03 5.82
CA SER A 47 4.08 -7.99 6.08
C SER A 47 4.79 -8.78 4.99
N GLY A 48 5.95 -8.29 4.53
CA GLY A 48 6.73 -9.04 3.55
C GLY A 48 7.83 -8.24 2.86
N GLN A 49 8.72 -8.97 2.21
CA GLN A 49 9.80 -8.44 1.36
C GLN A 49 9.54 -8.66 -0.14
N ASP A 50 8.33 -9.10 -0.52
CA ASP A 50 8.05 -9.40 -1.91
C ASP A 50 7.89 -8.10 -2.71
N VAL A 51 8.97 -7.69 -3.37
CA VAL A 51 9.05 -6.46 -4.18
C VAL A 51 8.71 -6.70 -5.66
N ASN A 52 8.33 -7.92 -6.05
CA ASN A 52 8.11 -8.29 -7.45
C ASN A 52 6.67 -8.06 -7.95
N ASP A 53 5.71 -7.84 -7.05
CA ASP A 53 4.35 -7.46 -7.43
C ASP A 53 4.30 -5.96 -7.78
N LYS A 54 3.64 -5.63 -8.89
CA LYS A 54 3.56 -4.24 -9.40
C LYS A 54 2.43 -3.46 -8.75
N ASN A 55 1.56 -4.11 -7.99
CA ASN A 55 0.36 -3.53 -7.39
C ASN A 55 0.48 -3.36 -5.86
N MET A 56 1.60 -2.78 -5.42
CA MET A 56 1.89 -2.57 -4.01
C MET A 56 2.32 -1.14 -3.68
N ILE A 57 2.08 -0.75 -2.43
CA ILE A 57 2.63 0.45 -1.79
C ILE A 57 3.61 -0.03 -0.70
N ILE A 58 4.83 0.51 -0.69
CA ILE A 58 5.89 0.22 0.30
C ILE A 58 6.11 1.46 1.17
#